data_AF-A0A2Z6R9R6-F1
#
_entry.id   AF-A0A2Z6R9R6-F1
#
_cell.length_a   1.000
_cell.length_b   1.000
_cell.length_c   1.000
_cell.angle_alpha   90.00
_cell.angle_beta   90.00
_cell.angle_gamma   90.00
#
_symmetry.space_group_name_H-M   'P 1'
#
loop_
_entity.id
_entity.type
_entity.pdbx_description
1 polymer ?
#
loop_
_entity_poly.entity_id
_entity_poly.type
_entity_poly.pdbx_seq_one_letter_code
_entity_poly.pdbx_strand_id
1 'polypeptide(L)'
;MITEHEANRQAIQQLWNQGIQDAMEIHNRTNIPLSTIYDNPKKLKNSGTVQRIEGSGRPKKITANASRALGQYIRQDFYIFTRALSTKLSSTGIDVSYRTIVRHLSNKI
;
A
#
# COMPACT_ATOMS: atom_id res chain seq x y z
N MET A 1 -18.80 -7.51 -4.15
CA MET A 1 -18.75 -7.45 -5.63
C MET A 1 -17.30 -7.51 -6.06
N ILE A 2 -16.97 -8.40 -7.00
CA ILE A 2 -15.63 -8.44 -7.61
C ILE A 2 -15.56 -7.30 -8.63
N THR A 3 -14.45 -6.55 -8.64
CA THR A 3 -14.27 -5.46 -9.62
C THR A 3 -13.96 -6.02 -11.01
N GLU A 4 -14.35 -5.34 -12.08
CA GLU A 4 -14.11 -5.76 -13.47
C GLU A 4 -12.62 -6.08 -13.72
N HIS A 5 -11.72 -5.21 -13.25
CA HIS A 5 -10.28 -5.43 -13.36
C HIS A 5 -9.78 -6.67 -12.62
N GLU A 6 -10.46 -7.08 -11.55
CA GLU A 6 -10.11 -8.26 -10.78
C GLU A 6 -10.59 -9.55 -11.44
N ALA A 7 -11.78 -9.53 -12.04
CA ALA A 7 -12.26 -10.60 -12.92
C ALA A 7 -11.30 -10.80 -14.11
N ASN A 8 -10.87 -9.73 -14.76
CA ASN A 8 -9.92 -9.78 -15.88
C ASN A 8 -8.57 -10.40 -15.48
N ARG A 9 -8.05 -10.05 -14.30
CA ARG A 9 -6.82 -10.66 -13.76
C ARG A 9 -6.97 -12.15 -13.52
N GLN A 10 -8.10 -12.56 -12.92
CA GLN A 10 -8.39 -13.97 -12.67
C GLN A 10 -8.49 -14.78 -13.97
N ALA A 11 -9.17 -14.24 -14.98
CA ALA A 11 -9.28 -14.87 -16.30
C ALA A 11 -7.90 -15.07 -16.97
N ILE A 12 -7.05 -14.03 -16.95
CA ILE A 12 -5.68 -14.12 -17.48
C ILE A 12 -4.86 -15.17 -16.70
N GLN A 13 -4.97 -15.19 -15.37
CA GLN A 13 -4.23 -16.15 -14.54
C GLN A 13 -4.67 -17.60 -14.79
N GLN A 14 -5.98 -17.84 -14.97
CA GLN A 14 -6.50 -19.16 -15.32
C GLN A 14 -5.98 -19.65 -16.67
N LEU A 15 -6.03 -18.81 -17.71
CA LEU A 15 -5.52 -19.15 -19.05
C LEU A 15 -4.01 -19.41 -19.04
N TRP A 16 -3.26 -18.60 -18.28
CA TRP A 16 -1.83 -18.79 -18.10
C TRP A 16 -1.50 -20.13 -17.45
N ASN A 17 -2.24 -20.52 -16.41
CA ASN A 17 -2.08 -21.80 -15.72
C ASN A 17 -2.45 -23.00 -16.62
N GLN A 18 -3.32 -22.80 -17.61
CA GLN A 18 -3.65 -23.79 -18.65
C GLN A 18 -2.57 -23.88 -19.75
N GLY A 19 -1.50 -23.09 -19.67
CA GLY A 19 -0.39 -23.08 -20.63
C GLY A 19 -0.61 -22.14 -21.83
N ILE A 20 -1.72 -21.40 -21.88
CA ILE A 20 -2.00 -20.43 -22.94
C ILE A 20 -1.25 -19.14 -22.59
N GLN A 21 -0.10 -18.95 -23.21
CA GLN A 21 0.77 -17.79 -22.99
C GLN A 21 0.77 -16.79 -24.15
N ASP A 22 0.12 -17.12 -25.27
CA ASP A 22 -0.01 -16.19 -26.39
C ASP A 22 -1.00 -15.07 -26.05
N ALA A 23 -0.53 -13.82 -26.16
CA ALA A 23 -1.30 -12.65 -25.77
C ALA A 23 -2.50 -12.42 -26.71
N MET A 24 -2.35 -12.75 -27.99
CA MET A 24 -3.43 -12.60 -28.98
C MET A 24 -4.54 -13.61 -28.72
N GLU A 25 -4.17 -14.85 -28.42
CA GLU A 25 -5.13 -15.89 -28.03
C GLU A 25 -5.92 -15.52 -26.76
N ILE A 26 -5.24 -14.98 -25.74
CA ILE A 26 -5.90 -14.50 -24.52
C ILE A 26 -6.88 -13.36 -24.85
N HIS A 27 -6.49 -12.41 -25.69
CA HIS A 27 -7.36 -11.30 -26.12
C HIS A 27 -8.63 -11.82 -26.80
N ASN A 28 -8.48 -12.73 -27.76
CA ASN A 28 -9.62 -13.28 -28.50
C ASN A 28 -10.60 -14.03 -27.60
N ARG A 29 -10.10 -14.73 -26.56
CA ARG A 29 -10.94 -15.48 -25.62
C ARG A 29 -11.63 -14.62 -24.56
N THR A 30 -11.03 -13.49 -24.18
CA THR A 30 -11.46 -12.71 -23.00
C THR A 30 -11.93 -11.30 -23.34
N ASN A 31 -11.67 -10.82 -24.56
CA ASN A 31 -11.85 -9.44 -25.00
C ASN A 31 -11.10 -8.40 -24.13
N ILE A 32 -10.10 -8.82 -23.36
CA ILE A 32 -9.29 -7.92 -22.55
C ILE A 32 -8.28 -7.19 -23.46
N PRO A 33 -8.06 -5.88 -23.31
CA PRO A 33 -7.10 -5.15 -24.13
C PRO A 33 -5.69 -5.76 -24.09
N LEU A 34 -5.03 -5.83 -25.24
CA LEU A 34 -3.67 -6.39 -25.37
C LEU A 34 -2.66 -5.71 -24.44
N SER A 35 -2.76 -4.40 -24.22
CA SER A 35 -1.91 -3.66 -23.26
C SER A 35 -1.98 -4.27 -21.85
N THR A 36 -3.21 -4.53 -21.37
CA THR A 36 -3.46 -5.19 -20.09
C THR A 36 -2.92 -6.62 -20.08
N ILE A 37 -3.05 -7.33 -21.20
CA ILE A 37 -2.55 -8.70 -21.35
C ILE A 37 -1.03 -8.72 -21.39
N TYR A 38 -0.31 -7.72 -21.89
CA TYR A 38 1.16 -7.70 -21.86
C TYR A 38 1.74 -7.33 -20.49
N ASP A 39 1.04 -6.47 -19.74
CA ASP A 39 1.49 -6.03 -18.42
C ASP A 39 1.43 -7.14 -17.35
N ASN A 40 0.50 -8.09 -17.48
CA ASN A 40 0.26 -9.14 -16.48
C ASN A 40 1.25 -10.33 -16.54
N PRO A 41 1.64 -10.89 -17.71
CA PRO A 41 2.69 -11.88 -17.89
C PRO A 41 4.02 -11.46 -17.31
N LYS A 42 4.38 -10.17 -17.40
CA LYS A 42 5.58 -9.64 -16.76
C LYS A 42 5.52 -9.79 -15.24
N LYS A 43 4.34 -9.58 -14.63
CA LYS A 43 4.10 -9.81 -13.20
C LYS A 43 4.08 -11.30 -12.87
N LEU A 44 3.41 -12.13 -13.67
CA LEU A 44 3.37 -13.58 -13.47
C LEU A 44 4.76 -14.22 -13.54
N LYS A 45 5.62 -13.81 -14.48
CA LYS A 45 7.01 -14.28 -14.58
C LYS A 45 7.87 -13.84 -13.40
N ASN A 46 7.64 -12.63 -12.86
CA ASN A 46 8.48 -12.07 -11.81
C ASN A 46 8.06 -12.47 -10.39
N SER A 47 6.74 -12.52 -10.12
CA SER A 47 6.20 -12.74 -8.77
C SER A 47 5.28 -13.96 -8.65
N GLY A 48 4.94 -14.65 -9.75
CA GLY A 48 4.03 -15.81 -9.74
C GLY A 48 2.56 -15.45 -9.50
N THR A 49 2.23 -14.16 -9.45
CA THR A 49 0.88 -13.64 -9.15
C THR A 49 0.57 -12.38 -9.95
N VAL A 50 -0.69 -12.26 -10.39
CA VAL A 50 -1.26 -11.04 -11.01
C VAL A 50 -1.87 -10.09 -9.98
N GLN A 51 -1.86 -10.44 -8.69
CA GLN A 51 -2.43 -9.61 -7.64
C GLN A 51 -1.78 -8.23 -7.63
N ARG A 52 -2.59 -7.23 -7.28
CA ARG A 52 -2.10 -5.86 -7.15
C ARG A 52 -1.12 -5.82 -5.99
N ILE A 53 0.14 -5.49 -6.29
CA ILE A 53 1.10 -5.11 -5.26
C ILE A 53 0.57 -3.80 -4.65
N GLU A 54 0.38 -3.78 -3.33
CA GLU A 54 0.02 -2.55 -2.63
C GLU A 54 1.05 -1.47 -2.97
N GLY A 55 0.58 -0.25 -3.22
CA GLY A 55 1.47 0.84 -3.64
C GLY A 55 2.58 1.02 -2.61
N SER A 56 3.83 0.96 -3.06
CA SER A 56 5.05 1.23 -2.27
C SER A 56 5.21 2.72 -1.95
N GLY A 57 4.10 3.40 -1.65
CA GLY A 57 4.07 4.82 -1.35
C GLY A 57 5.12 5.18 -0.30
N ARG A 58 5.57 6.45 -0.34
CA ARG A 58 6.66 6.92 0.52
C ARG A 58 6.40 6.54 1.99
N PRO A 59 7.35 5.87 2.67
CA PRO A 59 7.17 5.49 4.07
C PRO A 59 6.89 6.72 4.93
N LYS A 60 5.94 6.58 5.86
CA LYS A 60 5.59 7.65 6.79
C LYS A 60 6.76 7.90 7.74
N LYS A 61 7.07 9.17 8.00
CA LYS A 61 8.07 9.55 9.03
C LYS A 61 7.69 9.05 10.42
N ILE A 62 6.39 9.07 10.75
CA ILE A 62 5.87 8.51 12.00
C ILE A 62 5.55 7.03 11.75
N THR A 63 6.40 6.16 12.30
CA THR A 63 6.24 4.71 12.23
C THR A 63 5.09 4.24 13.14
N ALA A 64 4.68 2.98 13.00
CA ALA A 64 3.65 2.39 13.86
C ALA A 64 4.03 2.46 15.35
N ASN A 65 5.30 2.19 15.69
CA ASN A 65 5.81 2.26 17.06
C ASN A 65 5.78 3.69 17.60
N ALA A 66 6.25 4.66 16.81
CA ALA A 66 6.19 6.08 17.17
C ALA A 66 4.75 6.55 17.41
N SER A 67 3.81 6.08 16.58
CA SER A 67 2.39 6.39 16.77
C SER A 67 1.81 5.82 18.06
N ARG A 68 2.27 4.64 18.51
CA ARG A 68 1.82 4.06 19.78
C ARG A 68 2.39 4.83 20.96
N ALA A 69 3.67 5.20 20.91
CA ALA A 69 4.31 6.03 21.92
C ALA A 69 3.63 7.39 22.06
N LEU A 70 3.31 8.06 20.94
CA LEU A 70 2.52 9.30 20.95
C LEU A 70 1.18 9.13 21.67
N GLY A 71 0.46 8.03 21.40
CA GLY A 71 -0.80 7.73 22.07
C GLY A 71 -0.63 7.53 23.57
N GLN A 72 0.46 6.91 24.02
CA GLN A 72 0.77 6.76 25.45
C GLN A 72 1.08 8.10 26.11
N TYR A 73 1.87 8.97 25.47
CA TYR A 73 2.17 10.29 26.00
C TYR A 73 0.91 11.15 26.18
N ILE A 74 0.00 11.12 25.20
CA ILE A 74 -1.28 11.85 25.27
C ILE A 74 -2.19 11.29 26.38
N ARG A 75 -2.17 9.97 26.61
CA ARG A 75 -2.95 9.35 27.70
C ARG A 75 -2.39 9.66 29.09
N GLN A 76 -1.08 9.85 29.21
CA GLN A 76 -0.43 10.23 30.46
C GLN A 76 -0.64 11.69 30.80
N ASP A 77 -0.64 12.56 29.78
CA ASP A 77 -0.84 14.01 29.93
C ASP A 77 -1.68 14.54 28.76
N PHE A 78 -2.95 14.84 29.06
CA PHE A 78 -3.91 15.34 28.08
C PHE A 78 -3.62 16.78 27.61
N TYR A 79 -2.82 17.55 28.37
CA TYR A 79 -2.50 18.95 28.06
C TYR A 79 -1.14 19.09 27.37
N ILE A 80 -0.51 17.98 26.99
CA ILE A 80 0.82 17.98 26.39
C ILE A 80 0.84 18.73 25.05
N PHE A 81 1.76 19.70 24.94
CA PHE A 81 1.95 20.44 23.70
C PHE A 81 2.59 19.57 22.61
N THR A 82 2.18 19.78 21.35
CA THR A 82 2.72 19.04 20.20
C THR A 82 4.21 19.26 19.97
N ARG A 83 4.75 20.41 20.39
CA ARG A 83 6.20 20.66 20.42
C ARG A 83 6.91 19.78 21.45
N ALA A 84 6.31 19.59 22.63
CA ALA A 84 6.85 18.68 23.64
C ALA A 84 6.81 17.22 23.18
N LEU A 85 5.76 16.81 22.46
CA LEU A 85 5.68 15.49 21.83
C LEU A 85 6.80 15.28 20.79
N SER A 86 7.14 16.32 20.03
CA SER A 86 8.27 16.30 19.08
C SER A 86 9.59 16.07 19.80
N THR A 87 9.88 16.83 20.86
CA THR A 87 11.08 16.63 21.68
C THR A 87 11.14 15.23 22.29
N LYS A 88 10.02 14.70 22.79
CA LYS A 88 9.95 13.33 23.33
C LYS A 88 10.26 12.29 22.25
N LEU A 89 9.69 12.41 21.06
CA LEU A 89 10.01 11.50 19.95
C LEU A 89 11.46 11.62 19.48
N SER A 90 12.03 12.83 19.43
CA SER A 90 13.44 13.03 19.08
C SER A 90 14.36 12.32 20.08
N SER A 91 14.01 12.30 21.38
CA SER A 91 14.78 11.56 22.39
C SER A 91 14.77 10.03 22.17
N THR A 92 13.77 9.51 21.45
CA THR A 92 13.67 8.10 21.05
C THR A 92 14.31 7.81 19.68
N GLY A 93 15.00 8.79 19.09
CA GLY A 93 15.67 8.66 17.79
C GLY A 93 14.78 8.98 16.58
N ILE A 94 13.57 9.52 16.80
CA ILE A 94 12.62 9.84 15.73
C ILE A 94 12.47 11.35 15.62
N ASP A 95 13.25 11.96 14.72
CA ASP A 95 13.18 13.39 14.49
C ASP A 95 12.02 13.77 13.56
N VAL A 96 10.98 14.38 14.16
CA VAL A 96 9.78 14.83 13.46
C VAL A 96 9.33 16.19 13.96
N SER A 97 9.01 17.08 13.01
CA SER A 97 8.46 18.40 13.35
C SER A 97 7.09 18.30 14.03
N TYR A 98 6.77 19.27 14.89
CA TYR A 98 5.45 19.38 15.52
C TYR A 98 4.29 19.38 14.50
N ARG A 99 4.49 19.99 13.31
CA ARG A 99 3.50 19.99 12.21
C ARG A 99 3.22 18.58 11.69
N THR A 100 4.25 17.73 11.63
CA THR A 100 4.10 16.33 11.22
C THR A 100 3.28 15.54 12.24
N ILE A 101 3.47 15.82 13.53
CA ILE A 101 2.68 15.23 14.63
C ILE A 101 1.23 15.68 14.54
N VAL A 102 0.97 16.99 14.39
CA VAL A 102 -0.39 17.54 14.22
C VAL A 102 -1.12 16.83 13.08
N ARG A 103 -0.50 16.78 11.88
CA ARG A 103 -1.09 16.10 10.73
C ARG A 103 -1.40 14.63 11.00
N HIS A 104 -0.52 13.94 11.73
CA HIS A 104 -0.72 12.54 12.08
C HIS A 104 -1.86 12.32 13.07
N LEU A 105 -2.01 13.20 14.06
CA LEU A 105 -3.11 13.16 15.02
C LEU A 105 -4.44 13.51 14.35
N SER A 106 -4.48 14.52 13.49
CA SER A 106 -5.67 14.91 12.72
C SER A 106 -6.15 13.82 11.77
N ASN A 107 -5.25 13.01 11.20
CA ASN A 107 -5.62 11.89 10.33
C ASN A 107 -6.11 10.65 11.07
N LYS A 108 -6.05 10.63 12.41
CA LYS A 108 -6.45 9.51 13.27
C LYS A 108 -7.76 9.76 14.02
N ILE A 109 -8.28 10.99 13.98
CA ILE A 109 -9.58 11.39 14.53
C ILE A 109 -10.58 11.44 13.39
#